data_AF-A0A7V3P7V1-F1
#
_entry.id   AF-A0A7V3P7V1-F1
#
_cell.length_a   1.000
_cell.length_b   1.000
_cell.length_c   1.000
_cell.angle_alpha   90.00
_cell.angle_beta   90.00
_cell.angle_gamma   90.00
#
_symmetry.space_group_name_H-M   'P 1'
#
loop_
_entity.id
_entity.type
_entity.pdbx_description
1 polymer ?
#
loop_
_entity_poly.entity_id
_entity_poly.type
_entity_poly.pdbx_seq_one_letter_code
_entity_poly.pdbx_strand_id
1 'polypeptide(L)'
;MKHEVLEKARRRPDWWPSDHYWWGVLAAVMVAGVAASLLAYLLVADLEHTRASAEFGDLAADRLEEINRNVRGALSGLSSIYSLFAASSYVTGSEFQTFVKPLLTGQSALVAAFWAPRVEDSERPSFEQRAQLEGHPGYVILQSDPSGGTSPRTQASEYCPILYFQPTDLSPKFTGLDLLSDPLYAYVVAQSTRHKGQAATRPLRIPGKPDTLGYVVLQPVYGRLPAGATGAYAPENIAGFV
;
A
#
# COMPACT_ATOMS: atom_id res chain seq x y z
N MET A 1 4.66 108.13 12.09
CA MET A 1 4.41 107.29 13.29
C MET A 1 3.28 106.29 12.99
N LYS A 2 3.63 105.06 12.59
CA LYS A 2 2.81 103.80 12.49
C LYS A 2 2.85 103.00 11.17
N HIS A 3 3.50 103.44 10.09
CA HIS A 3 3.58 102.61 8.86
C HIS A 3 4.95 101.95 8.56
N GLU A 4 6.03 102.31 9.27
CA GLU A 4 7.37 101.72 9.05
C GLU A 4 7.68 100.47 9.88
N VAL A 5 6.77 100.01 10.74
CA VAL A 5 7.07 98.93 11.71
C VAL A 5 6.65 97.53 11.20
N LEU A 6 5.96 97.41 10.07
CA LEU A 6 5.44 96.11 9.60
C LEU A 6 6.26 95.42 8.49
N GLU A 7 7.37 96.01 8.03
CA GLU A 7 8.16 95.43 6.93
C GLU A 7 9.46 94.74 7.38
N LYS A 8 9.63 94.52 8.68
CA LYS A 8 10.88 94.01 9.26
C LYS A 8 10.80 92.59 9.85
N ALA A 9 9.85 91.77 9.39
CA ALA A 9 9.59 90.44 9.97
C ALA A 9 9.74 89.26 8.99
N ARG A 10 10.54 89.38 7.92
CA ARG A 10 10.77 88.25 6.99
C ARG A 10 12.15 88.16 6.37
N ARG A 11 13.21 88.58 7.07
CA ARG A 11 14.58 88.21 6.67
C ARG A 11 14.93 86.90 7.37
N ARG A 12 14.82 85.80 6.62
CA ARG A 12 15.35 84.49 7.03
C ARG A 12 16.87 84.64 7.25
N PRO A 13 17.45 84.08 8.33
CA PRO A 13 18.88 84.20 8.59
C PRO A 13 19.72 83.43 7.55
N ASP A 14 20.84 83.99 7.07
CA ASP A 14 21.73 83.42 6.03
C ASP A 14 22.47 82.13 6.45
N TRP A 15 22.28 81.64 7.68
CA TRP A 15 22.76 80.35 8.18
C TRP A 15 21.71 79.23 8.10
N TRP A 16 20.57 79.48 7.44
CA TRP A 16 19.57 78.45 7.18
C TRP A 16 20.12 77.45 6.16
N PRO A 17 20.23 76.14 6.49
CA PRO A 17 20.68 75.14 5.52
C PRO A 17 19.79 75.24 4.28
N SER A 18 20.38 75.35 3.09
CA SER A 18 19.62 75.36 1.83
C SER A 18 18.61 74.20 1.87
N ASP A 19 17.36 74.43 1.45
CA ASP A 19 16.26 73.46 1.59
C ASP A 19 16.67 72.04 1.11
N HIS A 20 17.64 71.93 0.20
CA HIS A 20 18.28 70.70 -0.30
C HIS A 20 18.93 69.78 0.76
N TYR A 21 19.44 70.28 1.90
CA TYR A 21 20.09 69.43 2.93
C TYR A 21 19.07 68.53 3.65
N TRP A 22 17.91 69.07 3.99
CA TRP A 22 16.84 68.32 4.64
C TRP A 22 16.25 67.24 3.72
N TRP A 23 16.15 67.53 2.42
CA TRP A 23 15.76 66.53 1.42
C TRP A 23 16.76 65.37 1.33
N GLY A 24 18.06 65.64 1.45
CA GLY A 24 19.10 64.61 1.47
C GLY A 24 19.02 63.68 2.69
N VAL A 25 18.82 64.25 3.89
CA VAL A 25 18.65 63.46 5.13
C VAL A 25 17.38 62.61 5.06
N LEU A 26 16.26 63.17 4.59
CA LEU A 26 15.00 62.45 4.41
C LEU A 26 15.15 61.29 3.40
N ALA A 27 15.84 61.54 2.28
CA ALA A 27 16.12 60.50 1.29
C ALA A 27 16.99 59.38 1.88
N ALA A 28 18.04 59.72 2.64
CA ALA A 28 18.92 58.73 3.27
C ALA A 28 18.17 57.85 4.29
N VAL A 29 17.32 58.45 5.13
CA VAL A 29 16.48 57.72 6.10
C VAL A 29 15.50 56.80 5.37
N MET A 30 14.88 57.27 4.28
CA MET A 30 13.95 56.47 3.49
C MET A 30 14.66 55.27 2.83
N VAL A 31 15.83 55.49 2.24
CA VAL A 31 16.65 54.42 1.65
C VAL A 31 17.07 53.41 2.71
N ALA A 32 17.52 53.87 3.89
CA ALA A 32 17.88 52.98 4.99
C ALA A 32 16.69 52.14 5.47
N GLY A 33 15.49 52.74 5.57
CA GLY A 33 14.26 52.04 5.94
C GLY A 33 13.83 50.99 4.90
N VAL A 34 13.95 51.31 3.61
CA VAL A 34 13.68 50.37 2.51
C VAL A 34 14.69 49.23 2.51
N ALA A 35 15.99 49.53 2.69
CA ALA A 35 17.04 48.52 2.74
C ALA A 35 16.87 47.58 3.94
N ALA A 36 16.54 48.13 5.12
CA ALA A 36 16.26 47.33 6.32
C ALA A 36 15.02 46.45 6.14
N SER A 37 13.95 47.00 5.56
CA SER A 37 12.72 46.24 5.24
C SER A 37 13.00 45.12 4.24
N LEU A 38 13.79 45.39 3.20
CA LEU A 38 14.16 44.38 2.20
C LEU A 38 15.01 43.27 2.82
N LEU A 39 16.00 43.62 3.64
CA LEU A 39 16.83 42.63 4.35
C LEU A 39 15.99 41.76 5.28
N ALA A 40 15.08 42.37 6.05
CA ALA A 40 14.16 41.63 6.91
C ALA A 40 13.24 40.69 6.10
N TYR A 41 12.71 41.16 4.96
CA TYR A 41 11.92 40.35 4.05
C TYR A 41 12.70 39.15 3.53
N LEU A 42 13.95 39.33 3.07
CA LEU A 42 14.77 38.23 2.55
C LEU A 42 15.08 37.18 3.63
N LEU A 43 15.37 37.61 4.87
CA LEU A 43 15.60 36.69 6.00
C LEU A 43 14.33 35.91 6.38
N VAL A 44 13.17 36.57 6.39
CA VAL A 44 11.88 35.93 6.69
C VAL A 44 11.49 34.96 5.57
N ALA A 45 11.68 35.34 4.30
CA ALA A 45 11.35 34.49 3.16
C ALA A 45 12.17 33.18 3.15
N ASP A 46 13.47 33.23 3.49
CA ASP A 46 14.33 32.04 3.58
C ASP A 46 13.90 31.11 4.73
N LEU A 47 13.54 31.68 5.88
CA LEU A 47 12.99 30.94 7.02
C LEU A 47 11.63 30.31 6.69
N GLU A 48 10.74 31.03 6.00
CA GLU A 48 9.45 30.52 5.54
C GLU A 48 9.61 29.37 4.55
N HIS A 49 10.50 29.50 3.56
CA HIS A 49 10.81 28.42 2.61
C HIS A 49 11.37 27.17 3.30
N THR A 50 12.28 27.35 4.26
CA THR A 50 12.86 26.24 5.03
C THR A 50 11.80 25.56 5.90
N ARG A 51 10.94 26.34 6.57
CA ARG A 51 9.83 25.81 7.38
C ARG A 51 8.81 25.05 6.54
N ALA A 52 8.39 25.61 5.40
CA ALA A 52 7.46 24.95 4.49
C ALA A 52 8.03 23.63 3.94
N SER A 53 9.33 23.60 3.64
CA SER A 53 10.01 22.38 3.18
C SER A 53 10.15 21.34 4.30
N ALA A 54 10.42 21.77 5.53
CA ALA A 54 10.47 20.88 6.69
C ALA A 54 9.10 20.29 7.03
N GLU A 55 8.05 21.12 7.07
CA GLU A 55 6.68 20.69 7.32
C GLU A 55 6.18 19.73 6.23
N PHE A 56 6.50 20.01 4.96
CA PHE A 56 6.24 19.07 3.87
C PHE A 56 7.00 17.74 4.05
N GLY A 57 8.26 17.82 4.47
CA GLY A 57 9.09 16.65 4.74
C GLY A 57 8.52 15.78 5.86
N ASP A 58 8.11 16.39 6.96
CA ASP A 58 7.51 15.70 8.11
C ASP A 58 6.16 15.06 7.71
N LEU A 59 5.29 15.80 7.02
CA LEU A 59 4.03 15.27 6.51
C LEU A 59 4.24 14.11 5.53
N ALA A 60 5.22 14.21 4.63
CA ALA A 60 5.55 13.13 3.70
C ALA A 60 6.11 11.90 4.43
N ALA A 61 6.94 12.10 5.46
CA ALA A 61 7.48 11.03 6.27
C ALA A 61 6.39 10.29 7.05
N ASP A 62 5.47 11.02 7.68
CA ASP A 62 4.32 10.45 8.40
C ASP A 62 3.44 9.60 7.49
N ARG A 63 3.17 10.09 6.27
CA ARG A 63 2.41 9.36 5.25
C ARG A 63 3.13 8.12 4.77
N LEU A 64 4.44 8.20 4.54
CA LEU A 64 5.24 7.04 4.14
C LEU A 64 5.29 5.99 5.26
N GLU A 65 5.35 6.42 6.51
CA GLU A 65 5.33 5.52 7.66
C GLU A 65 3.98 4.80 7.80
N GLU A 66 2.87 5.50 7.56
CA GLU A 66 1.53 4.91 7.51
C GLU A 66 1.43 3.82 6.43
N ILE A 67 1.92 4.09 5.21
CA ILE A 67 1.97 3.11 4.13
C ILE A 67 2.83 1.90 4.53
N ASN A 68 4.02 2.14 5.08
CA ASN A 68 4.93 1.07 5.51
C ASN A 68 4.35 0.23 6.65
N ARG A 69 3.59 0.83 7.56
CA ARG A 69 2.86 0.10 8.62
C ARG A 69 1.79 -0.79 8.02
N ASN A 70 1.00 -0.27 7.08
CA ASN A 70 -0.07 -1.01 6.42
C ASN A 70 0.47 -2.21 5.62
N VAL A 71 1.54 -2.01 4.84
CA VAL A 71 2.20 -3.10 4.09
C VAL A 71 2.77 -4.16 5.05
N ARG A 72 3.50 -3.74 6.09
CA ARG A 72 4.05 -4.68 7.09
C ARG A 72 2.95 -5.46 7.81
N GLY A 73 1.83 -4.81 8.12
CA GLY A 73 0.65 -5.45 8.70
C GLY A 73 0.15 -6.59 7.81
N ALA A 74 -0.15 -6.28 6.54
CA ALA A 74 -0.65 -7.26 5.58
C ALA A 74 0.31 -8.45 5.39
N LEU A 75 1.62 -8.19 5.25
CA LEU A 75 2.62 -9.26 5.12
C LEU A 75 2.76 -10.10 6.40
N SER A 76 2.58 -9.50 7.58
CA SER A 76 2.56 -10.23 8.85
C SER A 76 1.30 -11.10 8.97
N GLY A 77 0.16 -10.60 8.50
CA GLY A 77 -1.06 -11.39 8.36
C GLY A 77 -0.85 -12.61 7.46
N LEU A 78 -0.29 -12.40 6.26
CA LEU A 78 0.06 -13.48 5.34
C LEU A 78 1.01 -14.50 5.96
N SER A 79 2.08 -14.05 6.64
CA SER A 79 3.01 -14.93 7.35
C SER A 79 2.34 -15.74 8.46
N SER A 80 1.31 -15.19 9.10
CA SER A 80 0.53 -15.89 10.13
C SER A 80 -0.32 -16.99 9.50
N ILE A 81 -0.97 -16.71 8.36
CA ILE A 81 -1.76 -17.69 7.61
C ILE A 81 -0.86 -18.79 7.04
N TYR A 82 0.31 -18.44 6.48
CA TYR A 82 1.33 -19.40 6.09
C TYR A 82 1.69 -20.33 7.25
N SER A 83 1.91 -19.77 8.45
CA SER A 83 2.30 -20.54 9.63
C SER A 83 1.21 -21.51 10.08
N LEU A 84 -0.07 -21.14 9.94
CA LEU A 84 -1.20 -22.03 10.22
C LEU A 84 -1.10 -23.32 9.39
N PHE A 85 -0.90 -23.21 8.07
CA PHE A 85 -0.80 -24.38 7.21
C PHE A 85 0.54 -25.11 7.35
N ALA A 86 1.66 -24.40 7.45
CA ALA A 86 2.98 -25.01 7.62
C ALA A 86 3.08 -25.83 8.93
N ALA A 87 2.42 -25.36 10.00
CA ALA A 87 2.43 -26.01 11.30
C ALA A 87 1.33 -27.06 11.47
N SER A 88 0.37 -27.19 10.55
CA SER A 88 -0.78 -28.11 10.68
C SER A 88 -0.71 -29.27 9.68
N SER A 89 -1.21 -30.44 10.07
CA SER A 89 -1.29 -31.59 9.14
C SER A 89 -2.48 -31.43 8.20
N TYR A 90 -3.52 -30.79 8.70
CA TYR A 90 -4.76 -30.48 8.01
C TYR A 90 -5.40 -29.29 8.74
N VAL A 91 -6.06 -28.41 7.98
CA VAL A 91 -6.78 -27.24 8.50
C VAL A 91 -8.16 -27.30 7.88
N THR A 92 -9.20 -27.31 8.71
CA THR A 92 -10.60 -27.27 8.26
C THR A 92 -10.98 -25.87 7.79
N GLY A 93 -12.05 -25.78 6.97
CA GLY A 93 -12.59 -24.48 6.56
C GLY A 93 -13.05 -23.59 7.73
N SER A 94 -13.56 -24.19 8.81
CA SER A 94 -13.98 -23.46 10.02
C SER A 94 -12.80 -22.97 10.86
N GLU A 95 -11.72 -23.74 10.96
CA GLU A 95 -10.46 -23.30 11.58
C GLU A 95 -9.83 -22.16 10.78
N PHE A 96 -9.77 -22.29 9.45
CA PHE A 96 -9.30 -21.23 8.56
C PHE A 96 -10.12 -19.95 8.75
N GLN A 97 -11.44 -20.04 8.74
CA GLN A 97 -12.33 -18.90 8.98
C GLN A 97 -12.06 -18.26 10.34
N THR A 98 -12.01 -19.06 11.40
CA THR A 98 -11.77 -18.59 12.78
C THR A 98 -10.44 -17.86 12.89
N PHE A 99 -9.39 -18.37 12.24
CA PHE A 99 -8.05 -17.80 12.27
C PHE A 99 -7.94 -16.51 11.44
N VAL A 100 -8.52 -16.49 10.23
CA VAL A 100 -8.36 -15.40 9.27
C VAL A 100 -9.27 -14.20 9.59
N LYS A 101 -10.49 -14.44 10.06
CA LYS A 101 -11.47 -13.38 10.34
C LYS A 101 -10.91 -12.22 11.19
N PRO A 102 -10.22 -12.44 12.33
CA PRO A 102 -9.66 -11.34 13.12
C PRO A 102 -8.54 -10.57 12.38
N LEU A 103 -7.78 -11.23 11.51
CA LEU A 103 -6.73 -10.58 10.71
C LEU A 103 -7.33 -9.58 9.71
N LEU A 104 -8.43 -9.96 9.06
CA LEU A 104 -9.15 -9.08 8.12
C LEU A 104 -9.79 -7.88 8.81
N THR A 105 -10.29 -8.05 10.05
CA THR A 105 -10.89 -6.94 10.81
C THR A 105 -9.86 -6.02 11.45
N GLY A 106 -8.68 -6.55 11.81
CA GLY A 106 -7.63 -5.81 12.51
C GLY A 106 -6.69 -5.02 11.59
N GLN A 107 -6.68 -5.31 10.29
CA GLN A 107 -5.75 -4.71 9.32
C GLN A 107 -6.50 -4.15 8.12
N SER A 108 -6.46 -2.84 7.92
CA SER A 108 -7.13 -2.17 6.78
C SER A 108 -6.58 -2.60 5.42
N ALA A 109 -5.32 -3.04 5.36
CA ALA A 109 -4.63 -3.41 4.14
C ALA A 109 -4.91 -4.86 3.67
N LEU A 110 -5.35 -5.75 4.56
CA LEU A 110 -5.67 -7.14 4.21
C LEU A 110 -7.18 -7.29 3.99
N VAL A 111 -7.58 -7.36 2.72
CA VAL A 111 -9.01 -7.35 2.35
C VAL A 111 -9.62 -8.76 2.29
N ALA A 112 -8.82 -9.74 1.88
CA ALA A 112 -9.22 -11.13 1.73
C ALA A 112 -8.01 -12.04 1.90
N ALA A 113 -8.26 -13.30 2.20
CA ALA A 113 -7.25 -14.35 2.17
C ALA A 113 -7.88 -15.67 1.73
N PHE A 114 -7.06 -16.53 1.13
CA PHE A 114 -7.51 -17.84 0.67
C PHE A 114 -6.45 -18.91 0.89
N TRP A 115 -6.86 -20.15 0.70
CA TRP A 115 -6.00 -21.31 0.64
C TRP A 115 -6.26 -22.05 -0.66
N ALA A 116 -5.20 -22.29 -1.43
CA ALA A 116 -5.23 -23.01 -2.70
C ALA A 116 -4.28 -24.22 -2.64
N PRO A 117 -4.75 -25.41 -2.22
CA PRO A 117 -3.92 -26.61 -2.19
C PRO A 117 -3.44 -26.99 -3.59
N ARG A 118 -2.25 -27.60 -3.68
CA ARG A 118 -1.80 -28.27 -4.92
C ARG A 118 -2.50 -29.62 -5.02
N VAL A 119 -3.08 -29.92 -6.18
CA VAL A 119 -3.84 -31.15 -6.44
C VAL A 119 -3.36 -31.76 -7.75
N GLU A 120 -2.91 -33.01 -7.72
CA GLU A 120 -2.54 -33.73 -8.95
C GLU A 120 -3.79 -34.20 -9.72
N ASP A 121 -3.67 -34.40 -11.03
CA ASP A 121 -4.82 -34.82 -11.86
C ASP A 121 -5.48 -36.12 -11.36
N SER A 122 -4.65 -37.07 -10.91
CA SER A 122 -5.11 -38.32 -10.33
C SER A 122 -5.92 -38.14 -9.03
N GLU A 123 -5.70 -37.05 -8.30
CA GLU A 123 -6.35 -36.78 -7.02
C GLU A 123 -7.64 -35.97 -7.18
N ARG A 124 -7.80 -35.26 -8.30
CA ARG A 124 -8.92 -34.33 -8.56
C ARG A 124 -10.31 -34.88 -8.19
N PRO A 125 -10.73 -36.09 -8.64
CA PRO A 125 -12.07 -36.59 -8.32
C PRO A 125 -12.29 -36.76 -6.82
N SER A 126 -11.27 -37.28 -6.11
CA SER A 126 -11.34 -37.48 -4.66
C SER A 126 -11.29 -36.15 -3.90
N PHE A 127 -10.55 -35.16 -4.43
CA PHE A 127 -10.45 -33.82 -3.86
C PHE A 127 -11.79 -33.07 -3.97
N GLU A 128 -12.40 -33.03 -5.15
CA GLU A 128 -13.70 -32.39 -5.37
C GLU A 128 -14.79 -33.03 -4.48
N GLN A 129 -14.82 -34.37 -4.38
CA GLN A 129 -15.75 -35.08 -3.50
C GLN A 129 -15.55 -34.72 -2.02
N ARG A 130 -14.31 -34.69 -1.54
CA ARG A 130 -14.01 -34.29 -0.14
C ARG A 130 -14.42 -32.86 0.13
N ALA A 131 -14.09 -31.92 -0.76
CA ALA A 131 -14.49 -30.52 -0.61
C ALA A 131 -16.01 -30.36 -0.52
N GLN A 132 -16.77 -31.13 -1.31
CA GLN A 132 -18.24 -31.15 -1.23
C GLN A 132 -18.76 -31.65 0.12
N LEU A 133 -18.17 -32.72 0.67
CA LEU A 133 -18.51 -33.27 1.98
C LEU A 133 -18.12 -32.34 3.14
N GLU A 134 -17.07 -31.53 2.97
CA GLU A 134 -16.52 -30.61 3.97
C GLU A 134 -17.23 -29.24 4.00
N GLY A 135 -18.33 -29.07 3.25
CA GLY A 135 -19.18 -27.88 3.32
C GLY A 135 -19.10 -26.95 2.11
N HIS A 136 -18.58 -27.43 0.97
CA HIS A 136 -18.65 -26.71 -0.31
C HIS A 136 -19.54 -27.44 -1.32
N PRO A 137 -20.89 -27.42 -1.17
CA PRO A 137 -21.79 -28.13 -2.08
C PRO A 137 -21.55 -27.74 -3.54
N GLY A 138 -21.42 -28.74 -4.42
CA GLY A 138 -21.15 -28.52 -5.84
C GLY A 138 -19.76 -28.01 -6.18
N TYR A 139 -18.79 -28.11 -5.25
CA TYR A 139 -17.40 -27.76 -5.52
C TYR A 139 -16.86 -28.52 -6.73
N VAL A 140 -16.31 -27.76 -7.67
CA VAL A 140 -15.61 -28.24 -8.86
C VAL A 140 -14.39 -27.35 -9.09
N ILE A 141 -13.33 -27.90 -9.66
CA ILE A 141 -12.19 -27.08 -10.10
C ILE A 141 -12.60 -26.31 -11.35
N LEU A 142 -12.41 -24.99 -11.31
CA LEU A 142 -12.81 -24.04 -12.34
C LEU A 142 -11.58 -23.40 -13.00
N GLN A 143 -11.72 -23.00 -14.27
CA GLN A 143 -10.77 -22.14 -14.96
C GLN A 143 -11.36 -20.76 -15.21
N SER A 144 -10.51 -19.73 -15.26
CA SER A 144 -10.90 -18.41 -15.74
C SER A 144 -11.12 -18.44 -17.25
N ASP A 145 -12.22 -17.83 -17.70
CA ASP A 145 -12.51 -17.62 -19.12
C ASP A 145 -12.00 -16.24 -19.57
N PRO A 146 -11.57 -16.06 -20.83
CA PRO A 146 -11.14 -14.76 -21.37
C PRO A 146 -12.20 -13.65 -21.29
N SER A 147 -13.49 -14.02 -21.20
CA SER A 147 -14.62 -13.12 -21.04
C SER A 147 -14.83 -12.63 -19.60
N GLY A 148 -14.01 -13.08 -18.64
CA GLY A 148 -14.14 -12.78 -17.22
C GLY A 148 -15.09 -13.70 -16.44
N GLY A 149 -15.57 -14.77 -17.08
CA GLY A 149 -16.35 -15.83 -16.45
C GLY A 149 -15.47 -16.95 -15.89
N THR A 150 -16.14 -18.03 -15.45
CA THR A 150 -15.48 -19.27 -15.04
C THR A 150 -16.19 -20.47 -15.65
N SER A 151 -15.42 -21.46 -16.09
CA SER A 151 -15.91 -22.74 -16.62
C SER A 151 -15.22 -23.91 -15.91
N PRO A 152 -15.76 -25.14 -15.97
CA PRO A 152 -15.05 -26.30 -15.43
C PRO A 152 -13.65 -26.45 -16.02
N ARG A 153 -12.66 -26.69 -15.15
CA ARG A 153 -11.25 -26.78 -15.53
C ARG A 153 -11.01 -27.97 -16.45
N THR A 154 -10.40 -27.69 -17.60
CA THR A 154 -9.90 -28.72 -18.52
C THR A 154 -8.79 -29.55 -17.88
N GLN A 155 -8.54 -30.75 -18.40
CA GLN A 155 -7.52 -31.64 -17.82
C GLN A 155 -6.13 -30.99 -17.87
N ALA A 156 -5.42 -31.00 -16.74
CA ALA A 156 -4.05 -30.52 -16.57
C ALA A 156 -3.29 -31.47 -15.65
N SER A 157 -1.95 -31.42 -15.64
CA SER A 157 -1.13 -32.29 -14.78
C SER A 157 -1.32 -32.01 -13.29
N GLU A 158 -1.56 -30.75 -12.95
CA GLU A 158 -1.77 -30.27 -11.60
C GLU A 158 -2.69 -29.05 -11.59
N TYR A 159 -3.30 -28.81 -10.44
CA TYR A 159 -4.22 -27.71 -10.17
C TYR A 159 -3.84 -27.03 -8.86
N CYS A 160 -4.17 -25.75 -8.73
CA CYS A 160 -4.13 -25.01 -7.47
C CYS A 160 -5.49 -24.33 -7.25
N PRO A 161 -6.58 -25.09 -6.99
CA PRO A 161 -7.91 -24.54 -6.85
C PRO A 161 -8.07 -23.87 -5.49
N ILE A 162 -8.73 -22.71 -5.46
CA ILE A 162 -9.09 -22.06 -4.19
C ILE A 162 -10.08 -22.97 -3.44
N LEU A 163 -9.66 -23.47 -2.28
CA LEU A 163 -10.49 -24.33 -1.42
C LEU A 163 -11.18 -23.50 -0.34
N TYR A 164 -10.42 -22.67 0.39
CA TYR A 164 -10.98 -21.78 1.40
C TYR A 164 -10.81 -20.33 0.98
N PHE A 165 -11.82 -19.50 1.25
CA PHE A 165 -11.80 -18.07 0.97
C PHE A 165 -12.46 -17.31 2.10
N GLN A 166 -11.83 -16.20 2.52
CA GLN A 166 -12.38 -15.23 3.44
C GLN A 166 -12.22 -13.82 2.87
N PRO A 167 -13.23 -12.95 3.00
CA PRO A 167 -14.48 -13.16 3.73
C PRO A 167 -15.51 -14.05 2.98
N THR A 168 -16.38 -14.75 3.72
CA THR A 168 -17.28 -15.77 3.16
C THR A 168 -18.29 -15.23 2.14
N ASP A 169 -18.69 -13.96 2.22
CA ASP A 169 -19.62 -13.31 1.29
C ASP A 169 -19.06 -13.16 -0.13
N LEU A 170 -17.74 -13.07 -0.26
CA LEU A 170 -17.05 -13.03 -1.55
C LEU A 170 -16.67 -14.43 -2.07
N SER A 171 -16.72 -15.44 -1.20
CA SER A 171 -16.32 -16.83 -1.48
C SER A 171 -16.94 -17.46 -2.74
N PRO A 172 -18.25 -17.28 -3.05
CA PRO A 172 -18.86 -17.88 -4.24
C PRO A 172 -18.26 -17.44 -5.58
N LYS A 173 -17.51 -16.33 -5.62
CA LYS A 173 -16.85 -15.83 -6.83
C LYS A 173 -15.48 -16.44 -7.08
N PHE A 174 -14.86 -17.03 -6.06
CA PHE A 174 -13.46 -17.46 -6.10
C PHE A 174 -13.27 -18.93 -5.77
N THR A 175 -14.16 -19.51 -4.97
CA THR A 175 -14.07 -20.93 -4.61
C THR A 175 -14.09 -21.80 -5.86
N GLY A 176 -13.12 -22.72 -5.94
CA GLY A 176 -12.92 -23.61 -7.09
C GLY A 176 -12.03 -23.03 -8.18
N LEU A 177 -11.80 -21.71 -8.25
CA LEU A 177 -10.94 -21.10 -9.27
C LEU A 177 -9.51 -21.62 -9.15
N ASP A 178 -9.01 -22.24 -10.21
CA ASP A 178 -7.62 -22.71 -10.32
C ASP A 178 -6.69 -21.54 -10.62
N LEU A 179 -5.75 -21.26 -9.70
CA LEU A 179 -4.72 -20.23 -9.88
C LEU A 179 -3.87 -20.50 -11.14
N LEU A 180 -3.67 -21.76 -11.52
CA LEU A 180 -2.89 -22.13 -12.70
C LEU A 180 -3.66 -21.93 -14.02
N SER A 181 -4.95 -21.58 -13.95
CA SER A 181 -5.76 -21.28 -15.13
C SER A 181 -5.64 -19.84 -15.60
N ASP A 182 -5.35 -18.93 -14.68
CA ASP A 182 -5.20 -17.51 -14.97
C ASP A 182 -3.72 -17.18 -15.20
N PRO A 183 -3.34 -16.60 -16.36
CA PRO A 183 -1.95 -16.26 -16.64
C PRO A 183 -1.29 -15.34 -15.62
N LEU A 184 -2.04 -14.44 -14.97
CA LEU A 184 -1.53 -13.56 -13.92
C LEU A 184 -1.19 -14.38 -12.67
N TYR A 185 -2.11 -15.23 -12.18
CA TYR A 185 -1.85 -16.02 -10.98
C TYR A 185 -0.80 -17.10 -11.22
N ALA A 186 -0.83 -17.77 -12.37
CA ALA A 186 0.19 -18.75 -12.77
C ALA A 186 1.60 -18.13 -12.80
N TYR A 187 1.74 -16.90 -13.30
CA TYR A 187 3.01 -16.18 -13.24
C TYR A 187 3.47 -15.94 -11.80
N VAL A 188 2.58 -15.50 -10.91
CA VAL A 188 2.93 -15.23 -9.51
C VAL A 188 3.27 -16.51 -8.75
N VAL A 189 2.54 -17.61 -9.00
CA VAL A 189 2.87 -18.95 -8.47
C VAL A 189 4.27 -19.38 -8.90
N ALA A 190 4.62 -19.19 -10.18
CA ALA A 190 5.96 -19.52 -10.68
C ALA A 190 7.04 -18.64 -10.02
N GLN A 191 6.80 -17.34 -9.84
CA GLN A 191 7.76 -16.44 -9.18
C GLN A 191 7.91 -16.76 -7.69
N SER A 192 6.83 -17.01 -6.97
CA SER A 192 6.86 -17.31 -5.53
C SER A 192 7.60 -18.62 -5.27
N THR A 193 7.36 -19.63 -6.10
CA THR A 193 8.05 -20.93 -6.09
C THR A 193 9.55 -20.76 -6.38
N ARG A 194 9.91 -20.00 -7.42
CA ARG A 194 11.32 -19.78 -7.80
C ARG A 194 12.15 -19.13 -6.69
N HIS A 195 11.57 -18.15 -5.98
CA HIS A 195 12.25 -17.42 -4.91
C HIS A 195 12.04 -18.05 -3.53
N LYS A 196 11.24 -19.12 -3.42
CA LYS A 196 10.90 -19.79 -2.16
C LYS A 196 10.29 -18.83 -1.13
N GLY A 197 9.44 -17.93 -1.62
CA GLY A 197 8.96 -16.80 -0.83
C GLY A 197 7.77 -16.10 -1.45
N GLN A 198 7.47 -14.91 -0.96
CA GLN A 198 6.31 -14.13 -1.40
C GLN A 198 6.54 -13.54 -2.80
N ALA A 199 5.50 -13.57 -3.64
CA ALA A 199 5.46 -12.81 -4.88
C ALA A 199 4.09 -12.13 -5.02
N ALA A 200 4.06 -10.96 -5.65
CA ALA A 200 2.85 -10.17 -5.82
C ALA A 200 2.43 -10.06 -7.29
N THR A 201 1.13 -9.91 -7.53
CA THR A 201 0.59 -9.54 -8.83
C THR A 201 0.96 -8.10 -9.19
N ARG A 202 0.72 -7.71 -10.44
CA ARG A 202 0.50 -6.28 -10.78
C ARG A 202 -0.77 -5.76 -10.08
N PRO A 203 -0.96 -4.43 -9.96
CA PRO A 203 -2.19 -3.88 -9.41
C PRO A 203 -3.42 -4.39 -10.16
N LEU A 204 -4.45 -4.81 -9.42
CA LEU A 204 -5.73 -5.27 -9.96
C LEU A 204 -6.89 -4.69 -9.15
N ARG A 205 -8.08 -4.63 -9.72
CA ARG A 205 -9.27 -4.16 -9.02
C ARG A 205 -9.70 -5.22 -8.00
N ILE A 206 -9.81 -4.82 -6.74
CA ILE A 206 -10.17 -5.75 -5.69
C ILE A 206 -11.68 -6.08 -5.79
N PRO A 207 -12.05 -7.37 -5.83
CA PRO A 207 -13.44 -7.79 -5.80
C PRO A 207 -14.19 -7.21 -4.59
N GLY A 208 -15.38 -6.65 -4.83
CA GLY A 208 -16.17 -5.97 -3.79
C GLY A 208 -15.74 -4.52 -3.51
N LYS A 209 -14.60 -4.06 -4.06
CA LYS A 209 -14.13 -2.66 -4.01
C LYS A 209 -13.66 -2.22 -5.40
N PRO A 210 -14.57 -2.07 -6.39
CA PRO A 210 -14.21 -1.86 -7.78
C PRO A 210 -13.37 -0.59 -8.03
N ASP A 211 -13.50 0.44 -7.20
CA ASP A 211 -12.75 1.69 -7.29
C ASP A 211 -11.39 1.64 -6.56
N THR A 212 -11.04 0.49 -5.98
CA THR A 212 -9.79 0.29 -5.26
C THR A 212 -8.89 -0.67 -6.03
N LEU A 213 -7.68 -0.20 -6.36
CA LEU A 213 -6.59 -1.06 -6.79
C LEU A 213 -5.94 -1.72 -5.58
N GLY A 214 -5.55 -2.97 -5.74
CA GLY A 214 -4.75 -3.68 -4.76
C GLY A 214 -3.93 -4.77 -5.43
N TYR A 215 -3.32 -5.61 -4.60
CA TYR A 215 -2.39 -6.65 -5.01
C TYR A 215 -2.81 -7.96 -4.39
N VAL A 216 -2.59 -9.06 -5.10
CA VAL A 216 -2.61 -10.40 -4.50
C VAL A 216 -1.18 -10.84 -4.29
N VAL A 217 -0.85 -11.22 -3.07
CA VAL A 217 0.47 -11.74 -2.69
C VAL A 217 0.30 -13.22 -2.42
N LEU A 218 1.09 -14.06 -3.09
CA LEU A 218 1.08 -15.50 -2.91
C LEU A 218 2.35 -15.95 -2.21
N GLN A 219 2.22 -16.93 -1.33
CA GLN A 219 3.35 -17.62 -0.70
C GLN A 219 3.18 -19.14 -0.78
N PRO A 220 4.17 -19.89 -1.28
CA PRO A 220 4.12 -21.35 -1.30
C PRO A 220 4.21 -21.89 0.13
N VAL A 221 3.31 -22.80 0.48
CA VAL A 221 3.38 -23.62 1.69
C VAL A 221 3.95 -24.98 1.30
N TYR A 222 5.01 -25.38 2.00
CA TYR A 222 5.67 -26.66 1.77
C TYR A 222 5.17 -27.71 2.75
N GLY A 223 5.02 -28.94 2.27
CA GLY A 223 4.71 -30.11 3.08
C GLY A 223 5.78 -30.39 4.11
N ARG A 224 5.39 -31.05 5.20
CA ARG A 224 6.34 -31.45 6.24
C ARG A 224 7.16 -32.64 5.76
N LEU A 225 8.48 -32.47 5.76
CA LEU A 225 9.42 -33.58 5.61
C LEU A 225 9.98 -33.98 6.98
N PRO A 226 10.43 -35.24 7.14
CA PRO A 226 11.17 -35.67 8.32
C PRO A 226 12.40 -34.79 8.59
N ALA A 227 12.79 -34.65 9.86
CA ALA A 227 13.98 -33.90 10.23
C ALA A 227 15.23 -34.44 9.52
N GLY A 228 15.94 -33.59 8.78
CA GLY A 228 17.13 -33.96 8.01
C GLY A 228 16.88 -34.37 6.56
N ALA A 229 15.62 -34.42 6.11
CA ALA A 229 15.31 -34.65 4.69
C ALA A 229 15.75 -33.46 3.82
N THR A 230 16.40 -33.76 2.70
CA THR A 230 16.71 -32.77 1.65
C THR A 230 15.46 -32.48 0.82
N GLY A 231 15.30 -31.24 0.34
CA GLY A 231 14.20 -30.88 -0.55
C GLY A 231 12.97 -30.24 0.12
N ALA A 232 13.09 -29.77 1.37
CA ALA A 232 11.98 -29.08 2.06
C ALA A 232 11.39 -27.92 1.25
N TYR A 233 12.21 -27.23 0.45
CA TYR A 233 11.81 -26.13 -0.43
C TYR A 233 11.83 -26.50 -1.92
N ALA A 234 11.71 -27.78 -2.24
CA ALA A 234 11.62 -28.22 -3.62
C ALA A 234 10.18 -28.04 -4.15
N PRO A 235 9.98 -27.70 -5.45
CA PRO A 235 8.65 -27.49 -6.02
C PRO A 235 7.69 -28.68 -5.81
N GLU A 236 8.22 -29.89 -5.88
CA GLU A 236 7.47 -31.14 -5.66
C GLU A 236 6.91 -31.28 -4.23
N ASN A 237 7.51 -30.59 -3.25
CA ASN A 237 7.05 -30.59 -1.85
C ASN A 237 6.05 -29.46 -1.56
N ILE A 238 5.59 -28.70 -2.56
CA ILE A 238 4.59 -27.66 -2.33
C ILE A 238 3.24 -28.32 -2.04
N ALA A 239 2.68 -28.01 -0.87
CA ALA A 239 1.34 -28.44 -0.46
C ALA A 239 0.25 -27.49 -0.99
N GLY A 240 0.59 -26.24 -1.28
CA GLY A 240 -0.34 -25.24 -1.83
C GLY A 240 0.16 -23.82 -1.67
N PHE A 241 -0.75 -22.87 -1.83
CA PHE A 241 -0.49 -21.43 -1.78
C PHE A 241 -1.49 -20.72 -0.87
N VAL A 242 -0.97 -19.79 -0.06
CA VAL A 242 -1.74 -18.78 0.69
C VAL A 242 -1.59 -17.41 0.06
#